data_AF-A0A7V2TS09-F1
#
_entry.id   AF-A0A7V2TS09-F1
#
_cell.length_a   1.000
_cell.length_b   1.000
_cell.length_c   1.000
_cell.angle_alpha   90.00
_cell.angle_beta   90.00
_cell.angle_gamma   90.00
#
_symmetry.space_group_name_H-M   'P 1'
#
loop_
_entity.id
_entity.type
_entity.pdbx_description
1 polymer ?
#
loop_
_entity_poly.entity_id
_entity_poly.type
_entity_poly.pdbx_seq_one_letter_code
_entity_poly.pdbx_strand_id
1 'polypeptide(L)'
;MEPNDKEHPGGAMKEKGRPLGGKRFLFWVPALLFSFACAKPLTDIAPDFKSLRPTRVAVLPVKNETADPDAPIVFRILARAELADRGYALVETPLIDAALREKGIEEAGQIESLTPQEVGECVGADGLLYVTVLGYGRQVGVHLKMEGSFTLVEAKTGQKLWFSELSVSDDIVLEGGAAVLMGELFGGKDKKKSKQQALEMYMAMRKARIAAAVNRFRAHPIRREVFQTITLDMDKIYLLDIFFNRNFSKLPRA
;
A
#
# COMPACT_ATOMS: atom_id res chain seq x y z
N MET A 1 -32.59 16.76 56.85
CA MET A 1 -33.60 17.72 57.34
C MET A 1 -33.10 19.07 56.89
N GLU A 2 -33.67 19.61 55.83
CA GLU A 2 -33.48 21.00 55.41
C GLU A 2 -34.00 21.93 56.54
N PRO A 3 -33.58 23.20 56.57
CA PRO A 3 -34.41 24.18 55.90
C PRO A 3 -33.64 25.28 55.14
N ASN A 4 -34.19 25.51 53.95
CA ASN A 4 -34.15 26.71 53.14
C ASN A 4 -34.76 27.91 53.88
N ASP A 5 -34.21 29.11 53.69
CA ASP A 5 -35.02 30.33 53.80
C ASP A 5 -34.66 31.36 52.73
N LYS A 6 -35.75 31.91 52.21
CA LYS A 6 -35.98 32.75 51.02
C LYS A 6 -35.44 34.18 51.28
N GLU A 7 -35.26 35.07 50.30
CA GLU A 7 -36.34 35.80 49.63
C GLU A 7 -35.79 36.69 48.48
N HIS A 8 -36.60 36.80 47.42
CA HIS A 8 -36.66 37.88 46.42
C HIS A 8 -37.97 38.65 46.71
N PRO A 9 -38.18 39.94 46.34
CA PRO A 9 -38.40 40.30 44.92
C PRO A 9 -38.29 41.79 44.50
N GLY A 10 -38.44 42.02 43.17
CA GLY A 10 -39.00 43.23 42.54
C GLY A 10 -38.01 44.38 42.29
N GLY A 11 -37.98 45.10 41.17
CA GLY A 11 -38.81 45.19 39.96
C GLY A 11 -38.43 46.50 39.22
N ALA A 12 -38.89 46.63 37.97
CA ALA A 12 -38.96 47.84 37.13
C ALA A 12 -37.80 48.21 36.16
N MET A 13 -38.12 48.00 34.88
CA MET A 13 -38.05 48.91 33.72
C MET A 13 -36.75 49.63 33.28
N LYS A 14 -36.27 49.16 32.10
CA LYS A 14 -35.93 49.89 30.86
C LYS A 14 -35.51 51.37 30.96
N GLU A 15 -34.30 51.65 30.47
CA GLU A 15 -34.07 52.79 29.58
C GLU A 15 -32.92 52.53 28.59
N LYS A 16 -33.11 53.00 27.35
CA LYS A 16 -32.18 52.91 26.21
C LYS A 16 -31.16 54.06 26.27
N GLY A 17 -29.94 53.80 25.81
CA GLY A 17 -29.26 54.76 24.92
C GLY A 17 -27.78 55.11 25.17
N ARG A 18 -26.90 54.33 24.54
CA ARG A 18 -25.79 54.78 23.64
C ARG A 18 -24.61 55.61 24.26
N PRO A 19 -23.49 55.80 23.53
CA PRO A 19 -22.29 54.95 23.61
C PRO A 19 -20.99 55.74 23.90
N LEU A 20 -19.90 55.12 24.34
CA LEU A 20 -18.55 55.68 24.14
C LEU A 20 -17.44 54.65 24.36
N GLY A 21 -16.54 54.54 23.39
CA GLY A 21 -15.11 54.53 23.67
C GLY A 21 -14.41 53.18 23.82
N GLY A 22 -14.10 52.54 22.69
CA GLY A 22 -12.73 52.12 22.34
C GLY A 22 -11.97 51.14 23.24
N LYS A 23 -11.72 49.94 22.71
CA LYS A 23 -10.37 49.47 22.30
C LYS A 23 -10.50 48.11 21.61
N ARG A 24 -10.13 48.10 20.32
CA ARG A 24 -10.07 46.92 19.45
C ARG A 24 -8.93 46.01 19.94
N PHE A 25 -9.25 44.92 20.65
CA PHE A 25 -8.31 43.82 20.83
C PHE A 25 -8.40 42.89 19.62
N LEU A 26 -7.56 43.23 18.65
CA LEU A 26 -7.18 42.40 17.52
C LEU A 26 -6.43 41.16 18.06
N PHE A 27 -7.17 40.08 18.36
CA PHE A 27 -6.56 38.77 18.62
C PHE A 27 -6.20 38.13 17.27
N TRP A 28 -4.98 38.39 16.83
CA TRP A 28 -4.24 37.60 15.86
C TRP A 28 -4.10 36.16 16.39
N VAL A 29 -4.91 35.23 15.88
CA VAL A 29 -4.62 33.79 15.99
C VAL A 29 -3.68 33.47 14.83
N PRO A 30 -2.42 33.05 15.08
CA PRO A 30 -1.52 32.68 14.01
C PRO A 30 -2.09 31.48 13.27
N ALA A 31 -2.19 31.60 11.95
CA ALA A 31 -2.47 30.50 11.05
C ALA A 31 -1.42 29.40 11.29
N LEU A 32 -1.84 28.35 12.00
CA LEU A 32 -1.11 27.10 12.08
C LEU A 32 -1.16 26.48 10.68
N LEU A 33 -0.18 26.84 9.86
CA LEU A 33 0.17 26.17 8.61
C LEU A 33 0.48 24.71 8.96
N PHE A 34 -0.54 23.86 8.93
CA PHE A 34 -0.37 22.43 8.72
C PHE A 34 0.28 22.28 7.34
N SER A 35 1.60 22.31 7.34
CA SER A 35 2.40 21.76 6.26
C SER A 35 2.01 20.29 6.15
N PHE A 36 1.05 19.99 5.28
CA PHE A 36 0.91 18.67 4.70
C PHE A 36 2.21 18.43 3.92
N ALA A 37 3.24 17.94 4.61
CA ALA A 37 4.35 17.25 3.97
C ALA A 37 3.72 16.02 3.33
N CYS A 38 3.28 16.19 2.09
CA CYS A 38 2.83 15.11 1.25
C CYS A 38 4.08 14.24 1.04
N ALA A 39 4.21 13.17 1.84
CA ALA A 39 5.27 12.19 1.68
C ALA A 39 5.22 11.73 0.22
N LYS A 40 6.20 12.19 -0.57
CA LYS A 40 6.23 11.89 -2.00
C LYS A 40 6.32 10.37 -2.12
N PRO A 41 5.48 9.72 -2.95
CA PRO A 41 5.72 8.32 -3.29
C PRO A 41 7.15 8.21 -3.83
N LEU A 42 7.93 7.33 -3.23
CA LEU A 42 9.34 7.11 -3.54
C LEU A 42 9.45 6.31 -4.86
N THR A 43 8.98 6.90 -5.95
CA THR A 43 9.10 6.36 -7.30
C THR A 43 10.01 7.25 -8.12
N ASP A 44 11.00 6.65 -8.77
CA ASP A 44 12.04 7.34 -9.53
C ASP A 44 12.31 6.58 -10.83
N ILE A 45 12.60 7.31 -11.92
CA ILE A 45 12.89 6.76 -13.25
C ILE A 45 14.10 7.52 -13.79
N ALA A 46 15.11 6.79 -14.24
CA ALA A 46 16.30 7.36 -14.82
C ALA A 46 15.96 8.10 -16.14
N PRO A 47 16.47 9.32 -16.38
CA PRO A 47 16.21 10.08 -17.61
C PRO A 47 16.57 9.33 -18.90
N ASP A 48 17.59 8.48 -18.81
CA ASP A 48 18.16 7.64 -19.84
C ASP A 48 17.60 6.21 -19.86
N PHE A 49 16.49 5.95 -19.16
CA PHE A 49 15.80 4.65 -19.19
C PHE A 49 15.54 4.17 -20.62
N LYS A 50 15.18 5.08 -21.54
CA LYS A 50 14.89 4.72 -22.93
C LYS A 50 16.11 4.16 -23.67
N SER A 51 17.30 4.69 -23.39
CA SER A 51 18.55 4.22 -24.00
C SER A 51 19.10 2.97 -23.33
N LEU A 52 18.89 2.81 -22.02
CA LEU A 52 19.39 1.69 -21.21
C LEU A 52 18.29 0.69 -20.88
N ARG A 53 17.24 0.62 -21.69
CA ARG A 53 16.09 -0.22 -21.44
C ARG A 53 16.51 -1.70 -21.47
N PRO A 54 16.25 -2.48 -20.40
CA PRO A 54 16.55 -3.90 -20.40
C PRO A 54 15.65 -4.68 -21.36
N THR A 55 16.23 -5.64 -22.06
CA THR A 55 15.48 -6.56 -22.95
C THR A 55 15.07 -7.84 -22.22
N ARG A 56 15.89 -8.30 -21.27
CA ARG A 56 15.73 -9.57 -20.55
C ARG A 56 16.00 -9.34 -19.06
N VAL A 57 14.93 -9.38 -18.28
CA VAL A 57 14.94 -9.05 -16.84
C VAL A 57 14.98 -10.31 -15.99
N ALA A 58 15.91 -10.37 -15.05
CA ALA A 58 15.92 -11.35 -13.98
C ALA A 58 15.26 -10.76 -12.72
N VAL A 59 14.20 -11.42 -12.24
CA VAL A 59 13.64 -11.13 -10.90
C VAL A 59 14.42 -11.97 -9.89
N LEU A 60 15.31 -11.30 -9.18
CA LEU A 60 16.23 -11.93 -8.23
C LEU A 60 15.50 -12.50 -7.01
N PRO A 61 16.13 -13.39 -6.23
CA PRO A 61 15.62 -13.80 -4.93
C PRO A 61 15.22 -12.59 -4.09
N VAL A 62 14.05 -12.68 -3.45
CA VAL A 62 13.41 -11.56 -2.77
C VAL A 62 13.90 -11.48 -1.33
N LYS A 63 14.33 -10.30 -0.90
CA LYS A 63 14.70 -10.03 0.50
C LYS A 63 13.43 -9.93 1.35
N ASN A 64 13.36 -10.68 2.45
CA ASN A 64 12.20 -10.70 3.35
C ASN A 64 12.53 -10.03 4.68
N GLU A 65 11.96 -8.86 4.95
CA GLU A 65 12.05 -8.15 6.24
C GLU A 65 10.80 -8.42 7.11
N THR A 66 10.02 -9.46 6.78
CA THR A 66 8.78 -9.82 7.47
C THR A 66 8.90 -11.20 8.13
N ALA A 67 7.97 -11.52 9.03
CA ALA A 67 7.90 -12.82 9.69
C ALA A 67 7.16 -13.90 8.86
N ASP A 68 6.59 -13.54 7.70
CA ASP A 68 5.79 -14.44 6.88
C ASP A 68 6.68 -15.09 5.80
N PRO A 69 6.82 -16.43 5.80
CA PRO A 69 7.69 -17.14 4.86
C PRO A 69 7.15 -17.17 3.42
N ASP A 70 5.85 -16.93 3.22
CA ASP A 70 5.23 -16.94 1.89
C ASP A 70 5.49 -15.61 1.14
N ALA A 71 5.77 -14.54 1.89
CA ALA A 71 5.97 -13.19 1.38
C ALA A 71 6.96 -13.08 0.19
N PRO A 72 8.21 -13.57 0.29
CA PRO A 72 9.17 -13.47 -0.81
C PRO A 72 8.71 -14.22 -2.06
N ILE A 73 8.03 -15.36 -1.90
CA ILE A 73 7.58 -16.19 -3.01
C ILE A 73 6.45 -15.48 -3.78
N VAL A 74 5.45 -14.99 -3.04
CA VAL A 74 4.32 -14.24 -3.61
C VAL A 74 4.79 -12.97 -4.31
N PHE A 75 5.70 -12.22 -3.68
CA PHE A 75 6.24 -11.00 -4.28
C PHE A 75 7.01 -11.28 -5.57
N ARG A 76 7.79 -12.36 -5.60
CA ARG A 76 8.54 -12.75 -6.80
C ARG A 76 7.61 -13.10 -7.96
N ILE A 77 6.55 -13.88 -7.70
CA ILE A 77 5.55 -14.26 -8.72
C ILE A 77 4.83 -13.01 -9.26
N LEU A 78 4.38 -12.13 -8.38
CA LEU A 78 3.63 -10.94 -8.78
C LEU A 78 4.50 -9.88 -9.48
N ALA A 79 5.75 -9.70 -9.05
CA ALA A 79 6.70 -8.85 -9.76
C ALA A 79 6.97 -9.36 -11.19
N ARG A 80 7.12 -10.68 -11.36
CA ARG A 80 7.22 -11.31 -12.69
C ARG A 80 5.97 -11.05 -13.52
N ALA A 81 4.78 -11.20 -12.94
CA ALA A 81 3.54 -10.92 -13.65
C ALA A 81 3.46 -9.46 -14.14
N GLU A 82 3.78 -8.49 -13.29
CA GLU A 82 3.78 -7.06 -13.66
C GLU A 82 4.81 -6.72 -14.75
N LEU A 83 5.99 -7.36 -14.75
CA LEU A 83 6.98 -7.19 -15.80
C LEU A 83 6.51 -7.82 -17.13
N ALA A 84 5.93 -9.03 -17.08
CA ALA A 84 5.39 -9.70 -18.25
C ALA A 84 4.24 -8.90 -18.89
N ASP A 85 3.32 -8.37 -18.08
CA ASP A 85 2.22 -7.49 -18.51
C ASP A 85 2.73 -6.20 -19.18
N ARG A 86 3.98 -5.80 -18.90
CA ARG A 86 4.66 -4.64 -19.50
C ARG A 86 5.53 -4.98 -20.71
N GLY A 87 5.60 -6.24 -21.10
CA GLY A 87 6.30 -6.72 -22.29
C GLY A 87 7.77 -7.10 -22.09
N TYR A 88 8.27 -7.13 -20.85
CA TYR A 88 9.65 -7.55 -20.60
C TYR A 88 9.81 -9.06 -20.77
N ALA A 89 10.89 -9.49 -21.43
CA ALA A 89 11.27 -10.90 -21.42
C ALA A 89 11.86 -11.25 -20.04
N LEU A 90 11.48 -12.42 -19.50
CA LEU A 90 11.89 -12.84 -18.16
C LEU A 90 12.84 -14.02 -18.22
N VAL A 91 13.85 -14.00 -17.35
CA VAL A 91 14.65 -15.18 -17.07
C VAL A 91 13.85 -16.10 -16.14
N GLU A 92 13.90 -17.42 -16.39
CA GLU A 92 13.19 -18.38 -15.55
C GLU A 92 13.77 -18.47 -14.15
N THR A 93 12.90 -18.46 -13.13
CA THR A 93 13.28 -18.45 -11.72
C THR A 93 14.24 -19.59 -11.36
N PRO A 94 14.01 -20.86 -11.79
CA PRO A 94 14.94 -21.95 -11.47
C PRO A 94 16.34 -21.76 -12.06
N LEU A 95 16.46 -21.09 -13.22
CA LEU A 95 17.77 -20.81 -13.83
C LEU A 95 18.52 -19.73 -13.05
N ILE A 96 17.81 -18.69 -12.61
CA ILE A 96 18.38 -17.63 -11.75
C ILE A 96 18.92 -18.25 -10.47
N ASP A 97 18.10 -19.08 -9.80
CA ASP A 97 18.44 -19.65 -8.49
C ASP A 97 19.59 -20.65 -8.61
N ALA A 98 19.61 -21.47 -9.66
CA ALA A 98 20.71 -22.39 -9.92
C ALA A 98 22.03 -21.64 -10.17
N ALA A 99 22.01 -20.60 -11.00
CA ALA A 99 23.20 -19.82 -11.32
C ALA A 99 23.76 -19.07 -10.09
N LEU A 100 22.89 -18.44 -9.29
CA LEU A 100 23.30 -17.79 -8.04
C LEU A 100 23.92 -18.78 -7.05
N ARG A 101 23.35 -19.99 -6.93
CA ARG A 101 23.90 -21.04 -6.07
C ARG A 101 25.30 -21.50 -6.50
N GLU A 102 25.60 -21.54 -7.80
CA GLU A 102 26.96 -21.82 -8.29
C GLU A 102 27.99 -20.76 -7.86
N LYS A 103 27.53 -19.55 -7.55
CA LYS A 103 28.35 -18.47 -6.97
C LYS A 103 28.37 -18.47 -5.45
N GLY A 104 27.78 -19.47 -4.79
CA GLY A 104 27.68 -19.55 -3.33
C GLY A 104 26.61 -18.63 -2.73
N ILE A 105 25.69 -18.13 -3.55
CA ILE A 105 24.57 -17.29 -3.11
C ILE A 105 23.35 -18.17 -2.90
N GLU A 106 22.95 -18.36 -1.64
CA GLU A 106 21.76 -19.14 -1.25
C GLU A 106 20.62 -18.24 -0.77
N GLU A 107 20.94 -17.05 -0.25
CA GLU A 107 19.98 -16.10 0.28
C GLU A 107 20.00 -14.76 -0.47
N ALA A 108 18.84 -14.10 -0.54
CA ALA A 108 18.70 -12.80 -1.21
C ALA A 108 19.66 -11.72 -0.66
N GLY A 109 19.90 -11.73 0.66
CA GLY A 109 20.80 -10.78 1.31
C GLY A 109 22.27 -10.93 0.91
N GLN A 110 22.67 -12.06 0.32
CA GLN A 110 24.04 -12.30 -0.11
C GLN A 110 24.33 -11.75 -1.51
N ILE A 111 23.29 -11.44 -2.31
CA ILE A 111 23.46 -10.98 -3.70
C ILE A 111 24.28 -9.68 -3.78
N GLU A 112 24.18 -8.80 -2.77
CA GLU A 112 24.93 -7.55 -2.70
C GLU A 112 26.45 -7.75 -2.58
N SER A 113 26.91 -8.99 -2.32
CA SER A 113 28.34 -9.34 -2.37
C SER A 113 28.91 -9.43 -3.80
N LEU A 114 28.03 -9.52 -4.80
CA LEU A 114 28.38 -9.52 -6.22
C LEU A 114 28.04 -8.15 -6.84
N THR A 115 28.85 -7.74 -7.81
CA THR A 115 28.52 -6.58 -8.63
C THR A 115 27.31 -6.88 -9.54
N PRO A 116 26.50 -5.87 -9.92
CA PRO A 116 25.41 -6.06 -10.88
C PRO A 116 25.86 -6.71 -12.20
N GLN A 117 27.10 -6.45 -12.62
CA GLN A 117 27.72 -7.06 -13.80
C GLN A 117 27.85 -8.58 -13.62
N GLU A 118 28.46 -9.02 -12.52
CA GLU A 118 28.64 -10.43 -12.20
C GLU A 118 27.31 -11.16 -12.06
N VAL A 119 26.31 -10.52 -11.42
CA VAL A 119 24.96 -11.08 -11.31
C VAL A 119 24.33 -11.23 -12.69
N GLY A 120 24.38 -10.20 -13.53
CA GLY A 120 23.82 -10.22 -14.88
C GLY A 120 24.46 -11.27 -15.79
N GLU A 121 25.79 -11.40 -15.73
CA GLU A 121 26.54 -12.45 -16.45
C GLU A 121 26.12 -13.84 -15.99
N CYS A 122 25.99 -14.04 -14.68
CA CYS A 122 25.63 -15.31 -14.07
C CYS A 122 24.22 -15.77 -14.48
N VAL A 123 23.23 -14.87 -14.39
CA VAL A 123 21.82 -15.20 -14.64
C VAL A 123 21.41 -15.02 -16.11
N GLY A 124 22.28 -14.46 -16.94
CA GLY A 124 22.02 -14.17 -18.36
C GLY A 124 20.92 -13.12 -18.55
N ALA A 125 21.01 -12.00 -17.83
CA ALA A 125 20.07 -10.88 -17.89
C ALA A 125 20.78 -9.53 -18.05
N ASP A 126 20.14 -8.59 -18.75
CA ASP A 126 20.61 -7.20 -18.86
C ASP A 126 19.90 -6.25 -17.88
N GLY A 127 18.77 -6.67 -17.33
CA GLY A 127 18.06 -5.99 -16.25
C GLY A 127 17.94 -6.86 -15.00
N LEU A 128 18.25 -6.29 -13.85
CA LEU A 128 18.16 -6.96 -12.56
C LEU A 128 17.09 -6.27 -11.71
N LEU A 129 16.02 -7.00 -11.38
CA LEU A 129 15.00 -6.51 -10.46
C LEU A 129 15.28 -7.03 -9.05
N TYR A 130 15.72 -6.12 -8.18
CA TYR A 130 15.83 -6.32 -6.75
C TYR A 130 14.47 -6.04 -6.09
N VAL A 131 14.07 -6.90 -5.18
CA VAL A 131 12.78 -6.79 -4.47
C VAL A 131 13.02 -7.02 -2.98
N THR A 132 12.47 -6.12 -2.17
CA THR A 132 12.45 -6.23 -0.71
C THR A 132 11.01 -6.16 -0.22
N VAL A 133 10.58 -7.17 0.55
CA VAL A 133 9.29 -7.12 1.25
C VAL A 133 9.49 -6.48 2.61
N LEU A 134 8.86 -5.33 2.82
CA LEU A 134 8.93 -4.55 4.06
C LEU A 134 7.70 -4.81 4.95
N GLY A 135 6.57 -5.18 4.35
CA GLY A 135 5.33 -5.48 5.05
C GLY A 135 4.45 -6.44 4.26
N TYR A 136 4.06 -7.53 4.91
CA TYR A 136 3.17 -8.54 4.33
C TYR A 136 2.34 -9.19 5.44
N GLY A 137 1.25 -8.53 5.83
CA GLY A 137 0.36 -9.11 6.84
C GLY A 137 -0.44 -8.11 7.63
N ARG A 138 -1.15 -8.62 8.65
CA ARG A 138 -1.92 -7.79 9.58
C ARG A 138 -0.95 -7.17 10.59
N GLN A 139 -0.81 -5.84 10.59
CA GLN A 139 -0.18 -5.14 11.69
C GLN A 139 -1.21 -5.02 12.83
N VAL A 140 -0.75 -5.20 14.08
CA VAL A 140 -1.49 -5.10 15.36
C VAL A 140 -2.97 -4.67 15.20
N GLY A 141 -3.91 -5.61 15.33
CA GLY A 141 -5.34 -5.41 15.08
C GLY A 141 -5.83 -6.04 13.76
N VAL A 142 -6.76 -5.37 13.07
CA VAL A 142 -7.42 -5.84 11.82
C VAL A 142 -6.91 -5.09 10.57
N HIS A 143 -5.78 -4.38 10.67
CA HIS A 143 -5.23 -3.56 9.60
C HIS A 143 -4.29 -4.41 8.75
N LEU A 144 -4.65 -4.68 7.50
CA LEU A 144 -3.78 -5.40 6.58
C LEU A 144 -2.87 -4.38 5.88
N LYS A 145 -1.55 -4.57 5.95
CA LYS A 145 -0.59 -3.67 5.28
C LYS A 145 0.31 -4.47 4.33
N MET A 146 0.46 -3.95 3.13
CA MET A 146 1.45 -4.37 2.14
C MET A 146 2.45 -3.25 1.92
N GLU A 147 3.73 -3.56 2.03
CA GLU A 147 4.82 -2.60 1.84
C GLU A 147 6.01 -3.31 1.22
N GLY A 148 6.66 -2.66 0.27
CA GLY A 148 7.80 -3.23 -0.40
C GLY A 148 8.50 -2.25 -1.32
N SER A 149 9.71 -2.63 -1.68
CA SER A 149 10.66 -1.83 -2.44
C SER A 149 11.11 -2.61 -3.67
N PHE A 150 11.13 -1.94 -4.82
CA PHE A 150 11.47 -2.51 -6.11
C PHE A 150 12.51 -1.63 -6.78
N THR A 151 13.65 -2.22 -7.16
CA THR A 151 14.74 -1.51 -7.84
C THR A 151 15.15 -2.26 -9.09
N LEU A 152 14.96 -1.65 -10.26
CA LEU A 152 15.44 -2.17 -11.53
C LEU A 152 16.79 -1.53 -11.86
N VAL A 153 17.79 -2.36 -12.06
CA VAL A 153 19.18 -1.97 -12.33
C VAL A 153 19.61 -2.52 -13.69
N GLU A 154 20.36 -1.73 -14.47
CA GLU A 154 21.05 -2.23 -15.66
C GLU A 154 22.28 -3.03 -15.24
N ALA A 155 22.39 -4.28 -15.70
CA ALA A 155 23.48 -5.17 -15.30
C ALA A 155 24.86 -4.64 -15.75
N LYS A 156 24.97 -4.07 -16.94
CA LYS A 156 26.27 -3.66 -17.54
C LYS A 156 26.95 -2.53 -16.76
N THR A 157 26.20 -1.53 -16.36
CA THR A 157 26.73 -0.32 -15.70
C THR A 157 26.47 -0.32 -14.19
N GLY A 158 25.53 -1.13 -13.71
CA GLY A 158 25.01 -1.04 -12.35
C GLY A 158 24.09 0.16 -12.13
N GLN A 159 23.70 0.86 -13.19
CA GLN A 159 22.85 2.04 -13.08
C GLN A 159 21.43 1.68 -12.68
N LYS A 160 20.92 2.39 -11.67
CA LYS A 160 19.51 2.31 -11.26
C LYS A 160 18.63 2.95 -12.33
N LEU A 161 17.80 2.15 -12.98
CA LEU A 161 16.90 2.58 -14.05
C LEU A 161 15.54 3.00 -13.51
N TRP A 162 15.02 2.23 -12.55
CA TRP A 162 13.72 2.50 -11.96
C TRP A 162 13.68 2.07 -10.50
N PHE A 163 12.95 2.82 -9.69
CA PHE A 163 12.73 2.54 -8.29
C PHE A 163 11.28 2.81 -7.92
N SER A 164 10.71 2.00 -7.05
CA SER A 164 9.40 2.23 -6.47
C SER A 164 9.33 1.60 -5.09
N GLU A 165 9.01 2.42 -4.09
CA GLU A 165 8.74 1.98 -2.73
C GLU A 165 7.46 2.63 -2.24
N LEU A 166 6.43 1.81 -2.01
CA LEU A 166 5.12 2.25 -1.60
C LEU A 166 4.55 1.30 -0.54
N SER A 167 3.51 1.77 0.14
CA SER A 167 2.65 0.96 0.98
C SER A 167 1.18 1.12 0.62
N VAL A 168 0.40 0.07 0.88
CA VAL A 168 -1.06 0.07 0.82
C VAL A 168 -1.58 -0.62 2.07
N SER A 169 -2.57 -0.03 2.72
CA SER A 169 -3.26 -0.61 3.87
C SER A 169 -4.77 -0.74 3.63
N ASP A 170 -5.38 -1.71 4.30
CA ASP A 170 -6.83 -1.91 4.37
C ASP A 170 -7.26 -1.91 5.84
N ASP A 171 -8.02 -0.89 6.22
CA ASP A 171 -8.44 -0.61 7.60
C ASP A 171 -9.90 -1.02 7.81
N ILE A 172 -10.13 -2.33 7.94
CA ILE A 172 -11.46 -2.96 7.94
C ILE A 172 -12.39 -2.38 9.02
N VAL A 173 -11.86 -2.09 10.21
CA VAL A 173 -12.65 -1.53 11.32
C VAL A 173 -13.13 -0.11 11.00
N LEU A 174 -12.28 0.72 10.40
CA LEU A 174 -12.61 2.09 10.07
C LEU A 174 -13.65 2.13 8.93
N GLU A 175 -13.45 1.34 7.87
CA GLU A 175 -14.40 1.26 6.77
C GLU A 175 -15.77 0.73 7.21
N GLY A 176 -15.78 -0.34 8.01
CA GLY A 176 -17.01 -0.90 8.58
C GLY A 176 -17.73 0.10 9.48
N GLY A 177 -16.99 0.85 10.31
CA GLY A 177 -17.54 1.92 11.15
C GLY A 177 -18.16 3.05 10.32
N ALA A 178 -17.49 3.49 9.24
CA ALA A 178 -18.03 4.49 8.33
C ALA A 178 -19.32 4.01 7.64
N ALA A 179 -19.38 2.75 7.22
CA ALA A 179 -20.61 2.17 6.65
C ALA A 179 -21.76 2.17 7.67
N VAL A 180 -21.50 1.81 8.92
CA VAL A 180 -22.51 1.86 10.00
C VAL A 180 -23.01 3.29 10.22
N LEU A 181 -22.11 4.28 10.26
CA LEU A 181 -22.46 5.70 10.40
C LEU A 181 -23.32 6.19 9.22
N MET A 182 -22.99 5.79 7.99
CA MET A 182 -23.83 6.07 6.82
C MET A 182 -25.22 5.44 6.97
N GLY A 183 -25.29 4.20 7.46
CA GLY A 183 -26.55 3.55 7.81
C GLY A 183 -27.37 4.30 8.87
N GLU A 184 -26.72 5.01 9.79
CA GLU A 184 -27.38 5.85 10.79
C GLU A 184 -27.90 7.17 10.20
N LEU A 185 -27.12 7.83 9.34
CA LEU A 185 -27.45 9.13 8.75
C LEU A 185 -28.56 9.03 7.69
N PHE A 186 -28.54 7.95 6.90
CA PHE A 186 -29.49 7.73 5.81
C PHE A 186 -30.58 6.71 6.15
N GLY A 187 -30.54 6.12 7.35
CA GLY A 187 -31.47 5.10 7.81
C GLY A 187 -32.86 5.64 8.15
N GLY A 188 -33.88 4.82 7.90
CA GLY A 188 -35.27 5.14 8.23
C GLY A 188 -35.55 5.14 9.74
N LYS A 189 -36.84 5.15 10.13
CA LYS A 189 -37.29 5.23 11.54
C LYS A 189 -36.66 4.17 12.47
N ASP A 190 -36.22 3.03 11.94
CA ASP A 190 -35.52 1.97 12.69
C ASP A 190 -34.00 2.03 12.46
N LYS A 191 -33.30 2.67 13.40
CA LYS A 191 -31.85 2.79 13.38
C LYS A 191 -31.13 1.45 13.50
N LYS A 192 -31.66 0.49 14.28
CA LYS A 192 -31.00 -0.82 14.49
C LYS A 192 -30.99 -1.63 13.20
N LYS A 193 -32.13 -1.68 12.51
CA LYS A 193 -32.25 -2.33 11.21
C LYS A 193 -31.36 -1.66 10.16
N SER A 194 -31.31 -0.33 10.15
CA SER A 194 -30.49 0.43 9.19
C SER A 194 -28.99 0.17 9.36
N LYS A 195 -28.49 0.11 10.62
CA LYS A 195 -27.09 -0.27 10.90
C LYS A 195 -26.75 -1.67 10.39
N GLN A 196 -27.64 -2.65 10.66
CA GLN A 196 -27.44 -4.03 10.21
C GLN A 196 -27.40 -4.11 8.68
N GLN A 197 -28.33 -3.45 7.99
CA GLN A 197 -28.33 -3.40 6.53
C GLN A 197 -27.06 -2.77 5.95
N ALA A 198 -26.55 -1.70 6.57
CA ALA A 198 -25.31 -1.06 6.13
C ALA A 198 -24.08 -1.94 6.33
N LEU A 199 -24.00 -2.66 7.47
CA LEU A 199 -22.93 -3.63 7.73
C LEU A 199 -22.97 -4.80 6.74
N GLU A 200 -24.15 -5.37 6.50
CA GLU A 200 -24.32 -6.45 5.51
C GLU A 200 -23.93 -5.99 4.10
N MET A 201 -24.34 -4.78 3.72
CA MET A 201 -23.95 -4.21 2.42
C MET A 201 -22.44 -3.99 2.32
N TYR A 202 -21.79 -3.50 3.37
CA TYR A 202 -20.33 -3.40 3.44
C TYR A 202 -19.65 -4.77 3.25
N MET A 203 -20.10 -5.79 3.99
CA MET A 203 -19.54 -7.15 3.90
C MET A 203 -19.74 -7.76 2.50
N ALA A 204 -20.92 -7.55 1.90
CA ALA A 204 -21.21 -8.00 0.54
C ALA A 204 -20.31 -7.33 -0.50
N MET A 205 -20.15 -6.00 -0.42
CA MET A 205 -19.27 -5.23 -1.30
C MET A 205 -17.80 -5.66 -1.16
N ARG A 206 -17.33 -5.86 0.07
CA ARG A 206 -15.98 -6.35 0.36
C ARG A 206 -15.76 -7.73 -0.27
N LYS A 207 -16.67 -8.67 -0.03
CA LYS A 207 -16.62 -10.03 -0.59
C LYS A 207 -16.60 -10.01 -2.13
N ALA A 208 -17.40 -9.14 -2.75
CA ALA A 208 -17.42 -8.98 -4.20
C ALA A 208 -16.09 -8.47 -4.77
N ARG A 209 -15.47 -7.46 -4.13
CA ARG A 209 -14.15 -6.94 -4.54
C ARG A 209 -13.06 -7.99 -4.45
N ILE A 210 -13.04 -8.76 -3.35
CA ILE A 210 -12.09 -9.87 -3.16
C ILE A 210 -12.31 -10.95 -4.23
N ALA A 211 -13.56 -11.38 -4.45
CA ALA A 211 -13.88 -12.37 -5.48
C ALA A 211 -13.44 -11.91 -6.88
N ALA A 212 -13.64 -10.63 -7.22
CA ALA A 212 -13.18 -10.08 -8.48
C ALA A 212 -11.64 -10.11 -8.61
N ALA A 213 -10.91 -9.75 -7.55
CA ALA A 213 -9.43 -9.83 -7.55
C ALA A 213 -8.93 -11.27 -7.69
N VAL A 214 -9.53 -12.20 -6.95
CA VAL A 214 -9.24 -13.64 -7.05
C VAL A 214 -9.48 -14.15 -8.48
N ASN A 215 -10.58 -13.76 -9.11
CA ASN A 215 -10.88 -14.17 -10.49
C ASN A 215 -9.86 -13.60 -11.48
N ARG A 216 -9.41 -12.35 -11.31
CA ARG A 216 -8.33 -11.77 -12.12
C ARG A 216 -7.02 -12.56 -11.97
N PHE A 217 -6.65 -12.93 -10.74
CA PHE A 217 -5.44 -13.72 -10.49
C PHE A 217 -5.53 -15.10 -11.13
N ARG A 218 -6.68 -15.79 -11.01
CA ARG A 218 -6.90 -17.10 -11.62
C ARG A 218 -6.85 -17.09 -13.15
N ALA A 219 -7.32 -16.01 -13.77
CA ALA A 219 -7.32 -15.86 -15.22
C ALA A 219 -5.93 -15.55 -15.80
N HIS A 220 -5.00 -15.06 -14.98
CA HIS A 220 -3.67 -14.65 -15.44
C HIS A 220 -2.67 -15.82 -15.41
N PRO A 221 -1.85 -16.02 -16.47
CA PRO A 221 -0.96 -17.18 -16.60
C PRO A 221 0.07 -17.32 -15.46
N ILE A 222 0.68 -16.20 -15.03
CA ILE A 222 1.67 -16.16 -13.92
C ILE A 222 0.99 -15.96 -12.55
N ARG A 223 0.12 -14.95 -12.36
CA ARG A 223 -0.49 -14.67 -11.03
C ARG A 223 -1.23 -15.86 -10.42
N ARG A 224 -1.76 -16.80 -11.23
CA ARG A 224 -2.40 -18.02 -10.72
C ARG A 224 -1.45 -18.94 -9.94
N GLU A 225 -0.15 -18.85 -10.17
CA GLU A 225 0.86 -19.62 -9.44
C GLU A 225 0.86 -19.28 -7.95
N VAL A 226 0.45 -18.06 -7.58
CA VAL A 226 0.27 -17.65 -6.18
C VAL A 226 -0.65 -18.62 -5.41
N PHE A 227 -1.64 -19.23 -6.06
CA PHE A 227 -2.53 -20.20 -5.42
C PHE A 227 -1.91 -21.59 -5.20
N GLN A 228 -0.81 -21.91 -5.88
CA GLN A 228 -0.10 -23.18 -5.74
C GLN A 228 0.91 -23.15 -4.60
N THR A 229 1.33 -21.95 -4.19
CA THR A 229 2.49 -21.75 -3.31
C THR A 229 2.15 -21.50 -1.84
N ILE A 230 1.00 -22.00 -1.38
CA ILE A 230 0.57 -22.14 0.04
C ILE A 230 -0.15 -20.90 0.64
N THR A 231 -1.06 -21.20 1.59
CA THR A 231 -1.93 -20.36 2.46
C THR A 231 -2.06 -18.85 2.22
N LEU A 232 -2.47 -18.42 1.03
CA LEU A 232 -3.03 -17.07 0.92
C LEU A 232 -4.42 -16.99 1.55
N ASP A 233 -4.51 -16.21 2.63
CA ASP A 233 -5.76 -15.56 3.00
C ASP A 233 -6.25 -14.76 1.79
N MET A 234 -7.44 -15.08 1.29
CA MET A 234 -8.03 -14.46 0.09
C MET A 234 -8.16 -12.94 0.26
N ASP A 235 -8.22 -12.46 1.50
CA ASP A 235 -8.20 -11.03 1.83
C ASP A 235 -6.91 -10.35 1.35
N LYS A 236 -5.76 -11.04 1.34
CA LYS A 236 -4.47 -10.51 0.88
C LYS A 236 -4.48 -10.24 -0.63
N ILE A 237 -5.20 -11.04 -1.42
CA ILE A 237 -5.17 -10.98 -2.90
C ILE A 237 -5.65 -9.63 -3.41
N TYR A 238 -6.72 -9.10 -2.83
CA TYR A 238 -7.25 -7.79 -3.22
C TYR A 238 -6.21 -6.68 -2.97
N LEU A 239 -5.57 -6.70 -1.79
CA LEU A 239 -4.58 -5.68 -1.44
C LEU A 239 -3.29 -5.81 -2.26
N LEU A 240 -2.87 -7.05 -2.56
CA LEU A 240 -1.74 -7.34 -3.44
C LEU A 240 -1.99 -6.82 -4.86
N ASP A 241 -3.19 -7.02 -5.41
CA ASP A 241 -3.53 -6.51 -6.74
C ASP A 241 -3.38 -4.99 -6.81
N ILE A 242 -3.89 -4.27 -5.81
CA ILE A 242 -3.75 -2.81 -5.71
C ILE A 242 -2.28 -2.41 -5.53
N PHE A 243 -1.58 -3.08 -4.61
CA PHE A 243 -0.21 -2.78 -4.26
C PHE A 243 0.74 -2.92 -5.46
N PHE A 244 0.66 -4.03 -6.19
CA PHE A 244 1.50 -4.28 -7.37
C PHE A 244 1.16 -3.34 -8.52
N ASN A 245 -0.13 -3.15 -8.82
CA ASN A 245 -0.55 -2.20 -9.85
C ASN A 245 -0.03 -0.79 -9.55
N ARG A 246 -0.14 -0.35 -8.30
CA ARG A 246 0.32 0.98 -7.87
C ARG A 246 1.84 1.12 -7.97
N ASN A 247 2.60 0.15 -7.45
CA ASN A 247 4.06 0.18 -7.50
C ASN A 247 4.58 0.19 -8.93
N PHE A 248 4.06 -0.70 -9.78
CA PHE A 248 4.56 -0.85 -11.14
C PHE A 248 3.97 0.19 -12.10
N SER A 249 2.87 0.89 -11.78
CA SER A 249 2.15 1.83 -12.65
C SER A 249 3.05 2.70 -13.53
N LYS A 250 4.13 3.26 -12.95
CA LYS A 250 5.07 4.17 -13.59
C LYS A 250 6.27 3.51 -14.29
N LEU A 251 6.50 2.21 -14.13
CA LEU A 251 7.57 1.49 -14.83
C LEU A 251 7.35 1.59 -16.34
N PRO A 252 8.29 2.10 -17.15
CA PRO A 252 8.09 2.15 -18.60
C PRO A 252 7.85 0.75 -19.20
N ARG A 253 7.10 0.66 -20.30
CA ARG A 253 6.94 -0.61 -21.04
C ARG A 253 8.19 -0.94 -21.84
N ALA A 254 8.38 -2.22 -22.13
CA ALA A 254 9.43 -2.73 -23.02
C ALA A 254 9.30 -2.13 -24.43
#